data_AF-A0A9E1FX29-F1
#
_entry.id   AF-A0A9E1FX29-F1
#
_cell.length_a   1.000
_cell.length_b   1.000
_cell.length_c   1.000
_cell.angle_alpha   90.00
_cell.angle_beta   90.00
_cell.angle_gamma   90.00
#
_symmetry.space_group_name_H-M   'P 1'
#
loop_
_entity.id
_entity.type
_entity.pdbx_description
1 polymer ?
#
loop_
_entity_poly.entity_id
_entity_poly.type
_entity_poly.pdbx_seq_one_letter_code
_entity_poly.pdbx_strand_id
1 'polypeptide(L)'
;MKHILIACLVFALCLAVGLFSLFYVRASGEETVTLLERSIRQAEEEQYTAAAESLRQAKQLWEGRETVLGIFLHHEEVDEILALFAQLEAFIKLEDLDDYLAACGELTARLEHVRRMELPTVENVM
;
A
#
# COMPACT_ATOMS: atom_id res chain seq x y z
N MET A 1 -16.84 -40.43 -6.03
CA MET A 1 -17.11 -39.68 -4.78
C MET A 1 -15.86 -38.98 -4.22
N LYS A 2 -14.74 -39.67 -3.97
CA LYS A 2 -13.50 -39.04 -3.44
C LYS A 2 -12.90 -37.96 -4.35
N HIS A 3 -12.90 -38.16 -5.67
CA HIS A 3 -12.39 -37.15 -6.62
C HIS A 3 -13.26 -35.88 -6.69
N ILE A 4 -14.57 -36.00 -6.47
CA ILE A 4 -15.49 -34.85 -6.43
C ILE A 4 -15.28 -34.07 -5.13
N LEU A 5 -15.04 -34.75 -4.00
CA LEU A 5 -14.68 -34.10 -2.74
C LEU A 5 -13.34 -33.37 -2.83
N ILE A 6 -12.33 -33.97 -3.47
CA ILE A 6 -11.03 -33.33 -3.69
C ILE A 6 -11.18 -32.12 -4.62
N ALA A 7 -11.96 -32.23 -5.70
CA ALA A 7 -12.24 -31.11 -6.59
C ALA A 7 -12.98 -29.96 -5.89
N CYS A 8 -14.01 -30.26 -5.09
CA CYS A 8 -14.71 -29.24 -4.29
C CYS A 8 -13.80 -28.61 -3.24
N LEU A 9 -12.90 -29.37 -2.62
CA LEU A 9 -11.97 -28.87 -1.61
C LEU A 9 -10.92 -27.95 -2.25
N VAL A 10 -10.36 -28.33 -3.40
CA VAL A 10 -9.43 -27.49 -4.17
C VAL A 10 -10.14 -26.23 -4.66
N PHE A 11 -11.38 -26.33 -5.15
CA PHE A 11 -12.16 -25.18 -5.59
C PHE A 11 -12.48 -24.22 -4.45
N ALA A 12 -12.91 -24.73 -3.30
CA ALA A 12 -13.16 -23.93 -2.10
C ALA A 12 -11.87 -23.27 -1.59
N LEU A 13 -10.73 -23.95 -1.67
CA LEU A 13 -9.44 -23.38 -1.31
C LEU A 13 -9.03 -22.25 -2.26
N CYS A 14 -9.18 -22.43 -3.57
CA CYS A 14 -8.95 -21.39 -4.56
C CYS A 14 -9.87 -20.18 -4.34
N LEU A 15 -11.15 -20.41 -4.03
CA LEU A 15 -12.11 -19.36 -3.70
C LEU A 15 -11.74 -18.61 -2.42
N ALA A 16 -11.34 -19.33 -1.37
CA ALA A 16 -10.91 -18.75 -0.11
C ALA A 16 -9.65 -17.91 -0.26
N VAL A 17 -8.65 -18.39 -1.03
CA VAL A 17 -7.43 -17.65 -1.34
C VAL A 17 -7.76 -16.41 -2.19
N GLY A 18 -8.64 -16.52 -3.19
CA GLY A 18 -9.07 -15.39 -4.01
C GLY A 18 -9.83 -14.34 -3.21
N LEU A 19 -10.76 -14.74 -2.34
CA LEU A 19 -11.50 -13.85 -1.45
C LEU A 19 -10.60 -13.21 -0.40
N PHE A 20 -9.67 -13.98 0.18
CA PHE A 20 -8.69 -13.46 1.15
C PHE A 20 -7.75 -12.44 0.51
N SER A 21 -7.26 -12.71 -0.70
CA SER A 21 -6.49 -11.75 -1.50
C SER A 21 -7.27 -10.46 -1.75
N LEU A 22 -8.53 -10.57 -2.21
CA LEU A 22 -9.38 -9.41 -2.46
C LEU A 22 -9.65 -8.57 -1.20
N PHE A 23 -9.87 -9.24 -0.06
CA PHE A 23 -10.17 -8.59 1.21
C PHE A 23 -8.93 -7.93 1.83
N TYR A 24 -7.78 -8.61 1.75
CA TYR A 24 -6.49 -8.10 2.20
C TYR A 24 -6.06 -6.86 1.40
N VAL A 25 -6.21 -6.90 0.07
CA VAL A 25 -5.89 -5.76 -0.81
C VAL A 25 -6.78 -4.55 -0.54
N ARG A 26 -8.08 -4.75 -0.27
CA ARG A 26 -9.00 -3.63 0.01
C ARG A 26 -8.81 -3.01 1.38
N ALA A 27 -8.64 -3.82 2.43
CA ALA A 27 -8.53 -3.30 3.79
C ALA A 27 -7.21 -2.54 4.03
N SER A 28 -6.09 -3.01 3.46
CA SER A 28 -4.77 -2.41 3.71
C SER A 28 -4.46 -1.16 2.87
N GLY A 29 -5.13 -0.96 1.73
CA GLY A 29 -4.97 0.25 0.92
C GLY A 29 -5.49 1.52 1.61
N GLU A 30 -6.64 1.41 2.28
CA GLU A 30 -7.17 2.51 3.11
C GLU A 30 -6.26 2.76 4.33
N GLU A 31 -5.78 1.69 4.98
CA GLU A 31 -4.92 1.79 6.16
C GLU A 31 -3.60 2.54 5.89
N THR A 32 -2.95 2.27 4.76
CA THR A 32 -1.70 2.94 4.34
C THR A 32 -1.90 4.45 4.16
N VAL A 33 -3.00 4.86 3.51
CA VAL A 33 -3.33 6.28 3.31
C VAL A 33 -3.66 6.95 4.65
N THR A 34 -4.41 6.29 5.53
CA THR A 34 -4.72 6.87 6.85
C THR A 34 -3.48 7.06 7.73
N LEU A 35 -2.49 6.17 7.65
CA LEU A 35 -1.23 6.31 8.37
C LEU A 35 -0.36 7.43 7.80
N LEU A 36 -0.37 7.61 6.47
CA LEU A 36 0.30 8.74 5.82
C LEU A 36 -0.34 10.08 6.23
N GLU A 37 -1.68 10.16 6.24
CA GLU A 37 -2.40 11.35 6.73
C GLU A 37 -2.16 11.64 8.22
N ARG A 38 -1.96 10.59 9.04
CA ARG A 38 -1.56 10.77 10.44
C ARG A 38 -0.15 11.32 10.54
N SER A 39 0.76 10.81 9.73
CA SER A 39 2.14 11.28 9.69
C SER A 39 2.23 12.75 9.26
N ILE A 40 1.44 13.17 8.27
CA ILE A 40 1.29 14.58 7.87
C ILE A 40 0.87 15.45 9.04
N ARG A 41 -0.23 15.10 9.73
CA ARG A 41 -0.72 15.87 10.88
C ARG A 41 0.30 15.96 12.02
N GLN A 42 1.03 14.88 12.27
CA GLN A 42 2.07 14.86 13.29
C GLN A 42 3.26 15.76 12.89
N ALA A 43 3.63 15.79 11.61
CA ALA A 43 4.67 16.68 11.12
C ALA A 43 4.24 18.16 11.21
N GLU A 44 2.98 18.48 10.89
CA GLU A 44 2.40 19.82 11.08
C GLU A 44 2.38 20.27 12.55
N GLU A 45 2.22 19.32 13.48
CA GLU A 45 2.31 19.56 14.94
C GLU A 45 3.76 19.56 15.48
N GLU A 46 4.77 19.57 14.60
CA GLU A 46 6.21 19.48 14.92
C GLU A 46 6.60 18.19 15.68
N GLN A 47 5.75 17.16 15.65
CA GLN A 47 5.99 15.85 16.27
C GLN A 47 6.72 14.92 15.29
N TYR A 48 7.90 15.33 14.82
CA TYR A 48 8.66 14.62 13.78
C TYR A 48 8.98 13.17 14.13
N THR A 49 9.23 12.86 15.41
CA THR A 49 9.44 11.48 15.88
C THR A 49 8.21 10.60 15.71
N ALA A 50 7.02 11.14 16.03
CA ALA A 50 5.76 10.43 15.85
C ALA A 50 5.41 10.30 14.36
N ALA A 51 5.66 11.36 13.57
CA ALA A 51 5.52 11.34 12.12
C ALA A 51 6.40 10.25 11.49
N ALA A 52 7.66 10.13 11.92
CA ALA A 52 8.61 9.11 11.46
C ALA A 52 8.08 7.69 11.72
N GLU A 53 7.52 7.47 12.92
CA GLU A 53 6.97 6.18 13.30
C GLU A 53 5.75 5.82 12.44
N SER A 54 4.82 6.76 12.25
CA SER A 54 3.64 6.56 11.38
C SER A 54 4.05 6.31 9.92
N LEU A 55 5.06 7.03 9.42
CA LEU A 55 5.60 6.83 8.06
C LEU A 55 6.21 5.43 7.93
N ARG A 56 6.96 4.98 8.94
CA ARG A 56 7.56 3.64 8.95
C ARG A 56 6.50 2.54 8.97
N GLN A 57 5.41 2.74 9.72
CA GLN A 57 4.26 1.82 9.72
C GLN A 57 3.59 1.76 8.34
N ALA A 58 3.39 2.90 7.68
CA ALA A 58 2.85 2.96 6.32
C ALA A 58 3.75 2.21 5.31
N LYS A 59 5.07 2.39 5.40
CA LYS A 59 6.05 1.66 4.58
C LYS A 59 5.99 0.15 4.79
N GLN A 60 5.94 -0.31 6.04
CA GLN A 60 5.86 -1.75 6.36
C GLN A 60 4.58 -2.39 5.82
N LEU A 61 3.45 -1.68 5.89
CA LEU A 61 2.20 -2.15 5.30
C LEU A 61 2.30 -2.23 3.77
N TRP A 62 2.95 -1.24 3.15
CA TRP A 62 3.20 -1.25 1.71
C TRP A 62 4.10 -2.41 1.26
N GLU A 63 5.22 -2.66 1.94
CA GLU A 63 6.15 -3.79 1.65
C GLU A 63 5.46 -5.15 1.86
N GLY A 64 4.60 -5.27 2.88
CA GLY A 64 3.76 -6.46 3.08
C GLY A 64 2.79 -6.68 1.91
N ARG A 65 2.28 -5.58 1.32
CA ARG A 65 1.43 -5.58 0.12
C ARG A 65 2.21 -6.00 -1.12
N GLU A 66 3.43 -5.50 -1.31
CA GLU A 66 4.32 -5.89 -2.42
C GLU A 66 4.54 -7.40 -2.45
N THR A 67 4.73 -8.05 -1.30
CA THR A 67 4.94 -9.51 -1.27
C THR A 67 3.74 -10.29 -1.86
N VAL A 68 2.52 -9.75 -1.71
CA VAL A 68 1.28 -10.35 -2.24
C VAL A 68 0.99 -9.90 -3.68
N LEU A 69 1.33 -8.64 -4.00
CA LEU A 69 1.01 -8.02 -5.28
C LEU A 69 2.16 -8.03 -6.29
N GLY A 70 3.37 -8.41 -5.90
CA GLY A 70 4.56 -8.45 -6.76
C GLY A 70 4.44 -9.48 -7.89
N ILE A 71 3.37 -10.26 -7.92
CA ILE A 71 2.98 -11.10 -9.05
C ILE A 71 2.26 -10.28 -10.14
N PHE A 72 1.61 -9.16 -9.79
CA PHE A 72 0.73 -8.35 -10.65
C PHE A 72 1.23 -6.92 -10.89
N LEU A 73 2.03 -6.34 -9.97
CA LEU A 73 2.57 -4.98 -10.04
C LEU A 73 3.85 -4.92 -10.89
N HIS A 74 4.01 -3.88 -11.70
CA HIS A 74 5.28 -3.61 -12.37
C HIS A 74 6.34 -3.23 -11.32
N HIS A 75 7.52 -3.86 -11.38
CA HIS A 75 8.62 -3.56 -10.45
C HIS A 75 8.99 -2.06 -10.42
N GLU A 76 8.87 -1.36 -11.56
CA GLU A 76 9.16 0.08 -11.65
C GLU A 76 8.26 0.93 -10.73
N GLU A 77 6.96 0.63 -10.61
CA GLU A 77 6.03 1.39 -9.76
C GLU A 77 6.31 1.17 -8.27
N VAL A 78 6.69 -0.05 -7.91
CA VAL A 78 7.06 -0.42 -6.54
C VAL A 78 8.36 0.31 -6.14
N ASP A 79 9.36 0.29 -7.00
CA ASP A 79 10.65 0.93 -6.76
C ASP A 79 10.51 2.45 -6.60
N GLU A 80 9.67 3.09 -7.40
CA GLU A 80 9.36 4.53 -7.29
C GLU A 80 8.70 4.87 -5.94
N ILE A 81 7.74 4.05 -5.49
CA ILE A 81 7.08 4.25 -4.20
C ILE A 81 8.06 4.06 -3.03
N LEU A 82 8.92 3.04 -3.10
CA LEU A 82 9.97 2.82 -2.09
C LEU A 82 10.98 3.97 -2.05
N ALA A 83 11.34 4.54 -3.20
CA ALA A 83 12.20 5.71 -3.29
C ALA A 83 11.55 6.95 -2.63
N LEU A 84 10.25 7.15 -2.83
CA LEU A 84 9.49 8.24 -2.18
C LEU A 84 9.42 8.06 -0.66
N PHE A 85 9.22 6.83 -0.17
CA PHE A 85 9.31 6.55 1.27
C PHE A 85 10.69 6.88 1.84
N ALA A 86 11.77 6.57 1.12
CA ALA A 86 13.13 6.90 1.54
C ALA A 86 13.39 8.43 1.55
N GLN A 87 12.83 9.18 0.60
CA GLN A 87 12.88 10.65 0.62
C GLN A 87 12.13 11.22 1.82
N LEU A 88 10.92 10.72 2.10
CA LEU A 88 10.11 11.15 3.24
C LEU A 88 10.81 10.90 4.58
N GLU A 89 11.48 9.75 4.74
CA GLU A 89 12.31 9.47 5.91
C GLU A 89 13.47 10.49 6.05
N ALA A 90 14.05 10.93 4.94
CA ALA A 90 15.10 11.95 4.94
C ALA A 90 14.57 13.34 5.32
N PHE A 91 13.43 13.77 4.74
CA PHE A 91 12.82 15.08 5.05
C PHE A 91 12.38 15.18 6.51
N ILE A 92 11.76 14.14 7.07
CA ILE A 92 11.44 14.07 8.50
C ILE A 92 12.68 14.20 9.37
N LYS A 93 13.78 13.53 9.00
CA LYS A 93 15.03 13.57 9.77
C LYS A 93 15.70 14.94 9.73
N LEU A 94 15.48 15.69 8.65
CA LEU A 94 15.97 17.06 8.48
C LEU A 94 15.01 18.10 9.04
N GLU A 95 13.85 17.66 9.57
CA GLU A 95 12.76 18.54 10.03
C GLU A 95 12.27 19.51 8.94
N ASP A 96 12.38 19.08 7.67
CA ASP A 96 11.98 19.86 6.51
C ASP A 96 10.50 19.61 6.19
N LEU A 97 9.63 20.37 6.86
CA LEU A 97 8.18 20.20 6.77
C LEU A 97 7.65 20.46 5.36
N ASP A 98 8.16 21.49 4.68
CA ASP A 98 7.65 21.89 3.36
C ASP A 98 7.92 20.80 2.31
N ASP A 99 9.16 20.32 2.24
CA ASP A 99 9.53 19.24 1.33
C ASP A 99 8.87 17.91 1.73
N TYR A 100 8.70 17.67 3.04
CA TYR A 100 7.97 16.50 3.55
C TYR A 100 6.51 16.47 3.07
N LEU A 101 5.79 17.58 3.18
CA LEU A 101 4.39 17.68 2.77
C LEU A 101 4.25 17.53 1.25
N ALA A 102 5.17 18.11 0.47
CA ALA A 102 5.19 17.97 -0.98
C ALA A 102 5.39 16.50 -1.40
N ALA A 103 6.39 15.82 -0.84
CA ALA A 103 6.66 14.41 -1.11
C ALA A 103 5.52 13.49 -0.62
N CYS A 104 4.82 13.85 0.46
CA CYS A 104 3.64 13.12 0.93
C CYS A 104 2.50 13.17 -0.09
N GLY A 105 2.30 14.35 -0.71
CA GLY A 105 1.33 14.52 -1.79
C GLY A 105 1.66 13.66 -3.00
N GLU A 106 2.94 13.61 -3.40
CA GLU A 106 3.40 12.76 -4.50
C GLU A 106 3.18 11.27 -4.19
N LEU A 107 3.59 10.81 -3.00
CA LEU A 107 3.37 9.44 -2.56
C LEU A 107 1.88 9.07 -2.57
N THR A 108 1.01 9.95 -2.08
CA THR A 108 -0.44 9.74 -2.08
C THR A 108 -0.98 9.56 -3.51
N ALA A 109 -0.56 10.41 -4.45
CA ALA A 109 -0.97 10.32 -5.85
C ALA A 109 -0.49 9.02 -6.52
N ARG A 110 0.73 8.58 -6.21
CA ARG A 110 1.30 7.32 -6.71
C ARG A 110 0.57 6.10 -6.15
N LEU A 111 0.31 6.08 -4.84
CA LEU A 111 -0.49 5.02 -4.19
C LEU A 111 -1.89 4.92 -4.79
N GLU A 112 -2.54 6.04 -5.10
CA GLU A 112 -3.84 6.06 -5.76
C GLU A 112 -3.76 5.56 -7.22
N HIS A 113 -2.70 5.92 -7.94
CA HIS A 113 -2.47 5.43 -9.30
C HIS A 113 -2.33 3.90 -9.32
N VAL A 114 -1.52 3.34 -8.43
CA VAL A 114 -1.38 1.89 -8.27
C VAL A 114 -2.71 1.23 -7.87
N ARG A 115 -3.45 1.82 -6.93
CA ARG A 115 -4.79 1.34 -6.55
C ARG A 115 -5.76 1.28 -7.75
N ARG A 116 -5.73 2.27 -8.64
CA ARG A 116 -6.58 2.29 -9.85
C ARG A 116 -6.18 1.19 -10.85
N MET A 117 -4.90 0.85 -10.93
CA MET A 117 -4.41 -0.21 -11.81
C MET A 117 -4.68 -1.62 -11.26
N GLU A 118 -4.68 -1.79 -9.94
CA GLU A 118 -4.92 -3.08 -9.28
C GLU A 118 -6.39 -3.49 -9.16
N LEU A 119 -7.33 -2.54 -9.11
CA LEU A 119 -8.75 -2.87 -9.03
C LEU A 119 -9.22 -3.40 -10.39
N PRO A 120 -9.82 -4.60 -10.48
CA PRO A 120 -10.59 -5.00 -11.64
C PRO A 120 -11.84 -4.11 -11.70
N THR A 121 -11.65 -2.90 -12.23
CA THR A 121 -12.69 -1.93 -12.49
C THR A 121 -13.30 -2.28 -13.84
N VAL A 122 -14.63 -2.13 -14.00
CA VAL A 122 -15.34 -2.47 -15.24
C VAL A 122 -14.74 -1.82 -16.51
N GLU A 123 -13.97 -0.73 -16.36
CA GLU A 123 -13.21 -0.09 -17.44
C GLU A 123 -12.02 -0.91 -17.97
N ASN A 124 -11.41 -1.79 -17.18
CA ASN A 124 -10.28 -2.61 -17.63
C ASN A 124 -10.72 -3.91 -18.33
N VAL A 125 -12.03 -4.17 -18.38
CA VAL A 125 -12.65 -5.38 -18.96
C VAL A 125 -13.47 -5.06 -20.23
N MET A 126 -13.72 -3.78 -20.54
CA MET A 126 -14.43 -3.36 -21.76
C MET A 126 -13.49 -2.82 -22.83
#